data_AF-A0A8C4QIW5-F1
#
_entry.id   AF-A0A8C4QIW5-F1
#
_cell.length_a   1.000
_cell.length_b   1.000
_cell.length_c   1.000
_cell.angle_alpha   90.00
_cell.angle_beta   90.00
_cell.angle_gamma   90.00
#
_symmetry.space_group_name_H-M   'P 1'
#
loop_
_entity.id
_entity.type
_entity.pdbx_description
1 polymer ?
#
loop_
_entity_poly.entity_id
_entity_poly.type
_entity_poly.pdbx_seq_one_letter_code
_entity_poly.pdbx_strand_id
1 'polypeptide(L)'
;MEGGCLKGQSLHNSVIDMDSLDLQHSASILYLPDDMLLYILRYLPAPTLLAFQNVNTRFRHLVRHHPSIWASISFADLWPSPNQFSLFQRASKNGNFEASLKLALAFLYNEGLSLEEESRPELNGTWATAYLLRAERQATSGTSTPFSWLFIRPPWSPGGGCCKAFVFRCLQSGSQSDGVNSTIVLFCLAKVLGFLDSEVRKYDKVWALEKAAANGLIPAALLNLERQCSARHGDPGRSLHYLRKLRELSASGCWEAQLSLAQALARAYGDGRLSQSDVSAARLSVSHFFQASQPTRADQVFSAQHGMNETMRYILVDWLAEVVTTKELPSSCLHSSVRCLDSCLLQRAVSRSLLQLLGIACLVITSRMLSQDIVTVREGVWLTDNTYKYEDLVRMMGEVVSMLRGKVNDADCSRLHFNSPVSRTLWRAHRSTALVYLRTLPAFCSSCCYASRTSRCVGLFAFSYPAPAR
;
A
#
# COMPACT_ATOMS: atom_id res chain seq x y z
N MET A 1 -34.95 -14.78 74.06
CA MET A 1 -35.77 -15.90 73.56
C MET A 1 -35.38 -16.08 72.11
N GLU A 2 -34.74 -17.22 71.82
CA GLU A 2 -34.46 -17.87 70.52
C GLU A 2 -33.86 -16.97 69.42
N GLY A 3 -32.58 -17.04 69.02
CA GLY A 3 -31.54 -18.09 68.99
C GLY A 3 -31.05 -18.21 67.53
N GLY A 4 -29.78 -18.03 67.14
CA GLY A 4 -28.54 -17.93 67.88
C GLY A 4 -27.35 -17.42 67.04
N CYS A 5 -26.29 -17.20 67.80
CA CYS A 5 -24.97 -16.61 67.55
C CYS A 5 -24.17 -17.10 66.31
N LEU A 6 -23.64 -16.14 65.53
CA LEU A 6 -22.50 -16.32 64.63
C LEU A 6 -21.21 -16.51 65.46
N LYS A 7 -20.66 -17.72 65.49
CA LYS A 7 -19.29 -17.99 65.93
C LYS A 7 -18.40 -18.16 64.71
N GLY A 8 -17.30 -17.40 64.67
CA GLY A 8 -16.26 -17.56 63.68
C GLY A 8 -15.58 -18.92 63.77
N GLN A 9 -15.24 -19.47 62.60
CA GLN A 9 -14.21 -20.50 62.48
C GLN A 9 -13.32 -20.21 61.28
N SER A 10 -12.06 -20.56 61.51
CA SER A 10 -10.85 -20.23 60.79
C SER A 10 -10.74 -20.86 59.41
N LEU A 11 -9.98 -20.18 58.56
CA LEU A 11 -9.29 -20.67 57.38
C LEU A 11 -8.80 -22.13 57.55
N HIS A 12 -9.37 -23.03 56.76
CA HIS A 12 -8.70 -24.27 56.38
C HIS A 12 -8.53 -24.25 54.86
N ASN A 13 -7.28 -24.03 54.43
CA ASN A 13 -6.85 -24.27 53.06
C ASN A 13 -7.10 -25.73 52.72
N SER A 14 -8.14 -26.02 51.92
CA SER A 14 -8.20 -27.25 51.15
C SER A 14 -7.44 -27.01 49.86
N VAL A 15 -6.21 -27.53 49.84
CA VAL A 15 -5.41 -27.76 48.64
C VAL A 15 -6.32 -28.50 47.65
N ILE A 16 -6.61 -27.86 46.51
CA ILE A 16 -7.21 -28.56 45.38
C ILE A 16 -6.11 -29.46 44.86
N ASP A 17 -6.24 -30.77 45.12
CA ASP A 17 -5.42 -31.81 44.51
C ASP A 17 -5.56 -31.70 42.99
N MET A 18 -4.54 -31.13 42.33
CA MET A 18 -4.44 -31.04 40.87
C MET A 18 -4.02 -32.37 40.23
N ASP A 19 -4.06 -33.48 40.97
CA ASP A 19 -3.66 -34.81 40.49
C ASP A 19 -4.86 -35.69 40.05
N SER A 20 -6.10 -35.17 40.08
CA SER A 20 -7.31 -35.94 39.70
C SER A 20 -7.99 -35.48 38.41
N LEU A 21 -7.29 -34.78 37.51
CA LEU A 21 -7.75 -34.55 36.14
C LEU A 21 -7.00 -35.51 35.22
N ASP A 22 -7.64 -36.65 34.93
CA ASP A 22 -7.19 -37.67 33.97
C ASP A 22 -6.73 -37.04 32.65
N LEU A 23 -5.41 -36.93 32.50
CA LEU A 23 -4.67 -36.53 31.30
C LEU A 23 -4.68 -37.65 30.24
N GLN A 24 -5.86 -38.21 29.90
CA GLN A 24 -5.97 -39.35 28.99
C GLN A 24 -6.62 -39.08 27.62
N HIS A 25 -6.86 -37.84 27.22
CA HIS A 25 -7.15 -37.55 25.82
C HIS A 25 -6.11 -36.58 25.26
N SER A 26 -5.06 -37.14 24.64
CA SER A 26 -4.31 -36.42 23.61
C SER A 26 -5.29 -36.08 22.49
N ALA A 27 -5.93 -34.91 22.55
CA ALA A 27 -6.87 -34.44 21.55
C ALA A 27 -6.09 -34.23 20.24
N SER A 28 -6.00 -35.30 19.44
CA SER A 28 -5.43 -35.23 18.11
C SER A 28 -6.25 -34.25 17.28
N ILE A 29 -5.59 -33.42 16.48
CA ILE A 29 -6.23 -32.49 15.55
C ILE A 29 -7.31 -33.17 14.68
N LEU A 30 -7.20 -34.48 14.47
CA LEU A 30 -8.15 -35.31 13.73
C LEU A 30 -9.53 -35.45 14.39
N TYR A 31 -9.68 -35.16 15.68
CA TYR A 31 -10.97 -35.21 16.38
C TYR A 31 -11.73 -33.88 16.34
N LEU A 32 -11.13 -32.82 15.80
CA LEU A 32 -11.80 -31.53 15.67
C LEU A 32 -12.92 -31.60 14.61
N PRO A 33 -14.01 -30.83 14.78
CA PRO A 33 -15.02 -30.63 13.74
C PRO A 33 -14.42 -30.02 12.46
N ASP A 34 -15.08 -30.25 11.32
CA ASP A 34 -14.61 -29.75 10.02
C ASP A 34 -14.47 -28.22 10.02
N ASP A 35 -15.38 -27.47 10.65
CA ASP A 35 -15.31 -26.00 10.72
C ASP A 35 -14.05 -25.49 11.44
N MET A 36 -13.64 -26.17 12.52
CA MET A 36 -12.42 -25.85 13.26
C MET A 36 -11.17 -26.18 12.43
N LEU A 37 -11.20 -27.31 11.71
CA LEU A 37 -10.13 -27.66 10.78
C LEU A 37 -10.02 -26.66 9.64
N LEU A 38 -11.14 -26.23 9.04
CA LEU A 38 -11.16 -25.21 7.99
C LEU A 38 -10.59 -23.88 8.49
N TYR A 39 -10.91 -23.49 9.73
CA TYR A 39 -10.36 -22.29 10.36
C TYR A 39 -8.83 -22.41 10.57
N ILE A 40 -8.34 -23.56 11.04
CA ILE A 40 -6.89 -23.78 11.24
C ILE A 40 -6.16 -23.80 9.88
N LEU A 41 -6.67 -24.58 8.92
CA LEU A 41 -6.05 -24.74 7.60
C LEU A 41 -5.98 -23.42 6.81
N ARG A 42 -6.88 -22.49 7.07
CA ARG A 42 -6.90 -21.15 6.44
C ARG A 42 -5.64 -20.33 6.69
N TYR A 43 -4.94 -20.55 7.80
CA TYR A 43 -3.73 -19.79 8.17
C TYR A 43 -2.42 -20.51 7.83
N LEU A 44 -2.49 -21.72 7.28
CA LEU A 44 -1.29 -22.48 6.91
C LEU A 44 -0.74 -22.03 5.55
N PRO A 45 0.59 -21.97 5.39
CA PRO A 45 1.20 -21.68 4.11
C PRO A 45 1.01 -22.87 3.14
N ALA A 46 1.05 -22.58 1.84
CA ALA A 46 0.77 -23.58 0.82
C ALA A 46 1.62 -24.87 0.89
N PRO A 47 2.94 -24.84 1.19
CA PRO A 47 3.74 -26.07 1.30
C PRO A 47 3.25 -26.99 2.41
N THR A 48 2.93 -26.42 3.58
CA THR A 48 2.42 -27.15 4.73
C THR A 48 1.07 -27.77 4.39
N LEU A 49 0.20 -27.01 3.72
CA LEU A 49 -1.11 -27.47 3.32
C LEU A 49 -1.06 -28.63 2.30
N LEU A 50 -0.09 -28.60 1.38
CA LEU A 50 0.19 -29.73 0.49
C LEU A 50 0.67 -30.96 1.26
N ALA A 51 1.53 -30.79 2.26
CA ALA A 51 1.96 -31.89 3.12
C ALA A 51 0.76 -32.52 3.86
N PHE A 52 -0.15 -31.71 4.40
CA PHE A 52 -1.38 -32.20 5.07
C PHE A 52 -2.27 -33.06 4.15
N GLN A 53 -2.34 -32.77 2.85
CA GLN A 53 -3.09 -33.60 1.88
C GLN A 53 -2.52 -35.01 1.74
N ASN A 54 -1.23 -35.20 2.03
CA ASN A 54 -0.56 -36.48 1.93
C ASN A 54 -0.70 -37.33 3.20
N VAL A 55 -1.01 -36.69 4.34
CA VAL A 55 -1.06 -37.35 5.66
C VAL A 55 -2.42 -38.03 5.93
N ASN A 56 -3.55 -37.42 5.53
CA ASN A 56 -4.88 -37.97 5.85
C ASN A 56 -5.91 -37.73 4.72
N THR A 57 -6.79 -38.71 4.49
CA THR A 57 -7.87 -38.63 3.49
C THR A 57 -8.90 -37.54 3.80
N ARG A 58 -9.21 -37.29 5.09
CA ARG A 58 -10.10 -36.21 5.54
C ARG A 58 -9.51 -34.84 5.21
N PHE A 59 -8.24 -34.60 5.51
CA PHE A 59 -7.56 -33.35 5.13
C PHE A 59 -7.49 -33.17 3.62
N ARG A 60 -7.22 -34.24 2.87
CA ARG A 60 -7.26 -34.22 1.41
C ARG A 60 -8.64 -33.81 0.89
N HIS A 61 -9.71 -34.36 1.45
CA HIS A 61 -11.08 -33.99 1.06
C HIS A 61 -11.38 -32.53 1.40
N LEU A 62 -11.11 -32.10 2.64
CA LEU A 62 -11.33 -30.72 3.08
C LEU A 62 -10.63 -29.72 2.16
N VAL A 63 -9.32 -29.91 1.94
CA VAL A 63 -8.52 -29.06 1.06
C VAL A 63 -9.00 -29.10 -0.38
N ARG A 64 -9.38 -30.26 -0.92
CA ARG A 64 -9.80 -30.37 -2.33
C ARG A 64 -11.19 -29.82 -2.60
N HIS A 65 -12.10 -29.79 -1.64
CA HIS A 65 -13.49 -29.42 -1.90
C HIS A 65 -13.86 -28.02 -1.39
N HIS A 66 -13.12 -27.45 -0.42
CA HIS A 66 -13.48 -26.16 0.15
C HIS A 66 -12.77 -24.99 -0.54
N PRO A 67 -13.49 -24.08 -1.23
CA PRO A 67 -12.91 -22.94 -1.91
C PRO A 67 -12.34 -21.88 -0.94
N SER A 68 -12.87 -21.81 0.28
CA SER A 68 -12.45 -20.86 1.32
C SER A 68 -10.96 -21.01 1.69
N ILE A 69 -10.46 -22.24 1.74
CA ILE A 69 -9.04 -22.53 1.98
C ILE A 69 -8.18 -21.91 0.88
N TRP A 70 -8.55 -22.13 -0.38
CA TRP A 70 -7.81 -21.62 -1.52
C TRP A 70 -7.89 -20.11 -1.66
N ALA A 71 -8.99 -19.49 -1.21
CA ALA A 71 -9.15 -18.04 -1.17
C ALA A 71 -8.20 -17.38 -0.16
N SER A 72 -7.83 -18.09 0.91
CA SER A 72 -7.04 -17.54 2.03
C SER A 72 -5.61 -18.07 2.15
N ILE A 73 -5.26 -19.13 1.42
CA ILE A 73 -3.95 -19.77 1.48
C ILE A 73 -2.83 -18.75 1.22
N SER A 74 -1.78 -18.79 2.03
CA SER A 74 -0.62 -17.93 1.85
C SER A 74 0.40 -18.59 0.94
N PHE A 75 0.91 -17.82 -0.02
CA PHE A 75 2.01 -18.20 -0.91
C PHE A 75 3.31 -17.51 -0.53
N ALA A 76 3.46 -17.07 0.72
CA ALA A 76 4.68 -16.48 1.26
C ALA A 76 5.92 -17.29 0.83
N ASP A 77 6.91 -16.63 0.20
CA ASP A 77 8.18 -17.20 -0.28
C ASP A 77 8.05 -18.17 -1.46
N LEU A 78 6.83 -18.38 -1.96
CA LEU A 78 6.58 -19.14 -3.18
C LEU A 78 6.35 -18.23 -4.37
N TRP A 79 6.89 -18.66 -5.51
CA TRP A 79 6.70 -18.01 -6.79
C TRP A 79 6.12 -19.00 -7.83
N PRO A 80 5.26 -18.54 -8.77
CA PRO A 80 4.78 -19.38 -9.85
C PRO A 80 5.92 -20.04 -10.63
N SER A 81 5.90 -21.37 -10.65
CA SER A 81 6.79 -22.22 -11.45
C SER A 81 5.95 -23.18 -12.31
N PRO A 82 6.47 -23.82 -13.37
CA PRO A 82 5.65 -24.71 -14.22
C PRO A 82 5.05 -25.87 -13.42
N ASN A 83 5.80 -26.37 -12.43
CA ASN A 83 5.37 -27.44 -11.53
C ASN A 83 4.27 -27.00 -10.55
N GLN A 84 4.23 -25.72 -10.18
CA GLN A 84 3.31 -25.18 -9.17
C GLN A 84 2.18 -24.34 -9.80
N PHE A 85 2.20 -24.15 -11.12
CA PHE A 85 1.27 -23.29 -11.85
C PHE A 85 -0.20 -23.65 -11.58
N SER A 86 -0.52 -24.95 -11.59
CA SER A 86 -1.88 -25.44 -11.31
C SER A 86 -2.41 -25.03 -9.93
N LEU A 87 -1.51 -24.93 -8.94
CA LEU A 87 -1.82 -24.54 -7.58
C LEU A 87 -2.17 -23.04 -7.50
N PHE A 88 -1.32 -22.20 -8.09
CA PHE A 88 -1.57 -20.76 -8.18
C PHE A 88 -2.83 -20.46 -8.99
N GLN A 89 -3.02 -21.14 -10.12
CA GLN A 89 -4.20 -20.94 -10.98
C GLN A 89 -5.49 -21.28 -10.22
N ARG A 90 -5.47 -22.37 -9.45
CA ARG A 90 -6.59 -22.79 -8.62
C ARG A 90 -6.91 -21.77 -7.51
N ALA A 91 -5.90 -21.29 -6.80
CA ALA A 91 -6.09 -20.27 -5.76
C ALA A 91 -6.62 -18.96 -6.35
N SER A 92 -6.08 -18.53 -7.50
CA SER A 92 -6.54 -17.34 -8.22
C SER A 92 -8.01 -17.45 -8.62
N LYS A 93 -8.45 -18.61 -9.15
CA LYS A 93 -9.86 -18.89 -9.47
C LYS A 93 -10.78 -18.78 -8.25
N ASN A 94 -10.29 -19.16 -7.07
CA ASN A 94 -11.04 -19.14 -5.82
C ASN A 94 -11.01 -17.78 -5.09
N GLY A 95 -10.48 -16.72 -5.69
CA GLY A 95 -10.52 -15.38 -5.08
C GLY A 95 -9.24 -14.93 -4.39
N ASN A 96 -8.13 -15.69 -4.49
CA ASN A 96 -6.90 -15.35 -3.80
C ASN A 96 -6.11 -14.22 -4.49
N PHE A 97 -6.02 -13.08 -3.82
CA PHE A 97 -5.29 -11.89 -4.30
C PHE A 97 -3.81 -12.16 -4.55
N GLU A 98 -3.12 -12.78 -3.60
CA GLU A 98 -1.69 -13.05 -3.68
C GLU A 98 -1.37 -13.92 -4.90
N ALA A 99 -2.14 -14.98 -5.11
CA ALA A 99 -1.96 -15.88 -6.24
C ALA A 99 -2.18 -15.17 -7.58
N SER A 100 -3.25 -14.38 -7.71
CA SER A 100 -3.55 -13.61 -8.92
C SER A 100 -2.44 -12.60 -9.23
N LEU A 101 -1.96 -11.88 -8.21
CA LEU A 101 -0.91 -10.89 -8.36
C LEU A 101 0.41 -11.54 -8.79
N LYS A 102 0.85 -12.61 -8.10
CA LYS A 102 2.09 -13.31 -8.42
C LYS A 102 2.06 -13.90 -9.83
N LEU A 103 0.95 -14.52 -10.24
CA LEU A 103 0.76 -14.98 -11.63
C LEU A 103 0.84 -13.83 -12.64
N ALA A 104 0.18 -12.70 -12.34
CA ALA A 104 0.22 -11.54 -13.21
C ALA A 104 1.65 -11.03 -13.45
N LEU A 105 2.45 -10.95 -12.38
CA LEU A 105 3.84 -10.49 -12.46
C LEU A 105 4.75 -11.52 -13.11
N ALA A 106 4.56 -12.81 -12.85
CA ALA A 106 5.28 -13.90 -13.50
C ALA A 106 5.14 -13.83 -15.03
N PHE A 107 3.91 -13.66 -15.55
CA PHE A 107 3.70 -13.46 -16.99
C PHE A 107 4.23 -12.12 -17.50
N LEU A 108 4.00 -11.02 -16.77
CA LEU A 108 4.38 -9.68 -17.21
C LEU A 108 5.90 -9.49 -17.35
N TYR A 109 6.65 -10.09 -16.43
CA TYR A 109 8.10 -9.98 -16.35
C TYR A 109 8.83 -11.22 -16.88
N ASN A 110 8.10 -12.21 -17.41
CA ASN A 110 8.59 -13.49 -17.91
C ASN A 110 9.48 -14.22 -16.88
N GLU A 111 8.95 -14.38 -15.67
CA GLU A 111 9.68 -14.95 -14.53
C GLU A 111 8.95 -16.19 -13.99
N GLY A 112 9.62 -17.33 -14.03
CA GLY A 112 9.14 -18.58 -13.43
C GLY A 112 8.22 -19.44 -14.30
N LEU A 113 7.66 -18.95 -15.41
CA LEU A 113 6.67 -19.70 -16.22
C LEU A 113 7.10 -20.01 -17.66
N SER A 114 8.41 -20.06 -17.95
CA SER A 114 8.93 -20.31 -19.31
C SER A 114 8.55 -21.70 -19.83
N LEU A 115 7.37 -21.82 -20.42
CA LEU A 115 6.99 -22.90 -21.32
C LEU A 115 7.51 -22.50 -22.71
N GLU A 116 8.31 -23.35 -23.34
CA GLU A 116 9.12 -23.02 -24.54
C GLU A 116 8.27 -22.47 -25.72
N GLU A 117 6.97 -22.78 -25.78
CA GLU A 117 6.02 -22.30 -26.79
C GLU A 117 5.24 -21.02 -26.37
N GLU A 118 5.23 -20.64 -25.09
CA GLU A 118 4.44 -19.50 -24.52
C GLU A 118 5.25 -18.21 -24.32
N SER A 119 6.54 -18.18 -24.67
CA SER A 119 7.41 -17.00 -24.54
C SER A 119 7.02 -15.80 -25.43
N ARG A 120 5.90 -15.89 -26.16
CA ARG A 120 5.37 -14.79 -26.97
C ARG A 120 4.85 -13.67 -26.05
N PRO A 121 5.29 -12.41 -26.25
CA PRO A 121 4.87 -11.27 -25.42
C PRO A 121 3.37 -11.01 -25.46
N GLU A 122 2.69 -11.50 -26.51
CA GLU A 122 1.24 -11.38 -26.72
C GLU A 122 0.43 -12.33 -25.82
N LEU A 123 0.83 -13.60 -25.75
CA LEU A 123 0.19 -14.59 -24.87
C LEU A 123 0.44 -14.22 -23.40
N ASN A 124 1.69 -13.95 -23.05
CA ASN A 124 2.06 -13.49 -21.71
C ASN A 124 1.34 -12.19 -21.34
N GLY A 125 1.22 -11.24 -22.27
CA GLY A 125 0.48 -10.01 -22.04
C GLY A 125 -1.03 -10.22 -21.85
N THR A 126 -1.63 -11.18 -22.57
CA THR A 126 -3.05 -11.53 -22.40
C THR A 126 -3.30 -12.12 -21.01
N TRP A 127 -2.48 -13.10 -20.60
CA TRP A 127 -2.55 -13.69 -19.26
C TRP A 127 -2.28 -12.67 -18.16
N ALA A 128 -1.23 -11.86 -18.29
CA ALA A 128 -0.91 -10.80 -17.35
C ALA A 128 -2.08 -9.82 -17.18
N THR A 129 -2.72 -9.40 -18.28
CA THR A 129 -3.90 -8.53 -18.24
C THR A 129 -5.04 -9.18 -17.46
N ALA A 130 -5.36 -10.44 -17.74
CA ALA A 130 -6.45 -11.15 -17.08
C ALA A 130 -6.20 -11.31 -15.57
N TYR A 131 -4.98 -11.63 -15.16
CA TYR A 131 -4.62 -11.79 -13.75
C TYR A 131 -4.49 -10.45 -13.01
N LEU A 132 -3.97 -9.38 -13.64
CA LEU A 132 -3.97 -8.03 -13.04
C LEU A 132 -5.39 -7.54 -12.75
N LEU A 133 -6.30 -7.64 -13.74
CA LEU A 133 -7.69 -7.25 -13.53
C LEU A 133 -8.39 -8.09 -12.47
N ARG A 134 -8.04 -9.38 -12.37
CA ARG A 134 -8.55 -10.25 -11.30
C ARG A 134 -8.00 -9.84 -9.93
N ALA A 135 -6.71 -9.53 -9.83
CA ALA A 135 -6.08 -9.06 -8.60
C ALA A 135 -6.71 -7.74 -8.13
N GLU A 136 -6.99 -6.79 -9.02
CA GLU A 136 -7.69 -5.55 -8.66
C GLU A 136 -9.09 -5.80 -8.07
N ARG A 137 -9.85 -6.72 -8.65
CA ARG A 137 -11.17 -7.09 -8.09
C ARG A 137 -11.02 -7.67 -6.69
N GLN A 138 -10.02 -8.52 -6.49
CA GLN A 138 -9.75 -9.21 -5.23
C GLN A 138 -9.10 -8.31 -4.17
N ALA A 139 -8.47 -7.21 -4.57
CA ALA A 139 -7.89 -6.20 -3.68
C ALA A 139 -8.96 -5.42 -2.88
N THR A 140 -10.25 -5.68 -3.11
CA THR A 140 -11.33 -4.81 -2.63
C THR A 140 -11.92 -5.24 -1.29
N SER A 141 -11.62 -4.44 -0.27
CA SER A 141 -12.54 -4.06 0.81
C SER A 141 -12.38 -2.54 1.01
N GLY A 142 -12.97 -1.73 0.12
CA GLY A 142 -12.99 -0.26 0.21
C GLY A 142 -12.27 0.52 -0.91
N THR A 143 -12.30 1.86 -0.79
CA THR A 143 -11.87 2.96 -1.69
C THR A 143 -10.37 2.97 -2.08
N SER A 144 -9.80 1.83 -2.46
CA SER A 144 -8.39 1.74 -2.84
C SER A 144 -8.16 2.22 -4.28
N THR A 145 -7.10 2.99 -4.49
CA THR A 145 -6.65 3.40 -5.83
C THR A 145 -6.16 2.17 -6.61
N PRO A 146 -6.58 1.97 -7.88
CA PRO A 146 -6.04 0.89 -8.71
C PRO A 146 -4.50 0.97 -8.80
N PHE A 147 -3.83 -0.18 -8.72
CA PHE A 147 -2.37 -0.29 -8.65
C PHE A 147 -1.73 -0.91 -9.91
N SER A 148 -2.52 -1.55 -10.78
CA SER A 148 -2.04 -2.31 -11.94
C SER A 148 -1.22 -1.47 -12.91
N TRP A 149 -1.58 -0.19 -13.05
CA TRP A 149 -0.86 0.77 -13.90
C TRP A 149 0.61 0.94 -13.50
N LEU A 150 0.99 0.64 -12.25
CA LEU A 150 2.36 0.73 -11.76
C LEU A 150 3.30 -0.22 -12.47
N PHE A 151 2.84 -1.44 -12.72
CA PHE A 151 3.67 -2.48 -13.33
C PHE A 151 3.83 -2.29 -14.83
N ILE A 152 2.82 -1.69 -15.46
CA ILE A 152 2.84 -1.30 -16.85
C ILE A 152 3.27 0.15 -17.02
N ARG A 153 3.86 0.85 -16.05
CA ARG A 153 4.30 2.23 -16.33
C ARG A 153 5.41 2.25 -17.40
N PRO A 154 5.40 3.21 -18.37
CA PRO A 154 6.53 3.44 -19.27
C PRO A 154 7.82 3.79 -18.50
N PRO A 155 9.02 3.60 -19.08
CA PRO A 155 9.28 3.39 -20.50
C PRO A 155 9.10 1.93 -20.96
N TRP A 156 8.69 1.77 -22.21
CA TRP A 156 8.69 0.49 -22.92
C TRP A 156 9.30 0.66 -24.31
N SER A 157 9.78 -0.42 -24.91
CA SER A 157 10.14 -0.39 -26.33
C SER A 157 8.89 -0.17 -27.19
N PRO A 158 8.89 0.78 -28.15
CA PRO A 158 7.79 0.97 -29.09
C PRO A 158 7.69 -0.17 -30.12
N GLY A 159 8.75 -0.97 -30.28
CA GLY A 159 8.72 -2.20 -31.07
C GLY A 159 7.84 -3.24 -30.36
N GLY A 160 6.92 -3.87 -31.09
CA GLY A 160 5.83 -4.72 -30.59
C GLY A 160 6.17 -5.93 -29.71
N GLY A 161 7.42 -6.09 -29.26
CA GLY A 161 7.89 -7.18 -28.41
C GLY A 161 7.82 -6.94 -26.89
N CYS A 162 7.38 -5.77 -26.41
CA CYS A 162 7.31 -5.52 -24.96
C CYS A 162 5.96 -5.97 -24.35
N CYS A 163 6.01 -6.94 -23.42
CA CYS A 163 4.83 -7.45 -22.70
C CYS A 163 4.04 -6.32 -22.00
N LYS A 164 4.71 -5.34 -21.38
CA LYS A 164 4.04 -4.19 -20.73
C LYS A 164 3.24 -3.34 -21.71
N ALA A 165 3.82 -3.06 -22.89
CA ALA A 165 3.15 -2.33 -23.95
C ALA A 165 1.98 -3.14 -24.54
N PHE A 166 2.08 -4.46 -24.58
CA PHE A 166 0.98 -5.33 -24.98
C PHE A 166 -0.17 -5.31 -23.96
N VAL A 167 0.12 -5.44 -22.66
CA VAL A 167 -0.90 -5.30 -21.60
C VAL A 167 -1.63 -3.96 -21.72
N PHE A 168 -0.91 -2.86 -21.94
CA PHE A 168 -1.52 -1.56 -22.16
C PHE A 168 -2.49 -1.57 -23.36
N ARG A 169 -2.10 -2.16 -24.50
CA ARG A 169 -2.99 -2.32 -25.67
C ARG A 169 -4.21 -3.19 -25.37
N CYS A 170 -4.07 -4.26 -24.60
CA CYS A 170 -5.20 -5.08 -24.14
C CYS A 170 -6.17 -4.30 -23.24
N LEU A 171 -5.64 -3.44 -22.36
CA LEU A 171 -6.48 -2.56 -21.55
C LEU A 171 -7.21 -1.54 -22.44
N GLN A 172 -6.56 -1.00 -23.48
CA GLN A 172 -7.18 -0.07 -24.44
C GLN A 172 -8.30 -0.74 -25.24
N SER A 173 -8.12 -1.98 -25.71
CA SER A 173 -9.19 -2.71 -26.41
C SER A 173 -10.34 -3.06 -25.45
N GLY A 174 -10.03 -3.37 -24.20
CA GLY A 174 -11.01 -3.70 -23.17
C GLY A 174 -11.85 -2.50 -22.66
N SER A 175 -11.41 -1.25 -22.86
CA SER A 175 -12.10 -0.07 -22.31
C SER A 175 -13.43 0.28 -23.00
N GLN A 176 -13.73 -0.35 -24.13
CA GLN A 176 -15.01 -0.21 -24.83
C GLN A 176 -16.12 -1.10 -24.25
N SER A 177 -15.79 -2.02 -23.34
CA SER A 177 -16.78 -2.85 -22.66
C SER A 177 -17.49 -2.07 -21.54
N ASP A 178 -18.80 -2.28 -21.39
CA ASP A 178 -19.60 -1.70 -20.30
C ASP A 178 -19.56 -2.61 -19.07
N GLY A 179 -19.09 -2.09 -17.93
CA GLY A 179 -19.05 -2.80 -16.65
C GLY A 179 -18.02 -2.26 -15.65
N VAL A 180 -17.98 -2.81 -14.43
CA VAL A 180 -17.03 -2.42 -13.36
C VAL A 180 -15.56 -2.53 -13.80
N ASN A 181 -15.26 -3.49 -14.70
CA ASN A 181 -13.94 -3.63 -15.31
C ASN A 181 -13.54 -2.39 -16.09
N SER A 182 -14.50 -1.77 -16.78
CA SER A 182 -14.31 -0.56 -17.55
C SER A 182 -13.74 0.54 -16.65
N THR A 183 -14.26 0.72 -15.43
CA THR A 183 -13.83 1.80 -14.53
C THR A 183 -12.37 1.68 -14.08
N ILE A 184 -11.94 0.49 -13.66
CA ILE A 184 -10.55 0.23 -13.23
C ILE A 184 -9.59 0.35 -14.42
N VAL A 185 -9.99 -0.23 -15.56
CA VAL A 185 -9.24 -0.16 -16.82
C VAL A 185 -9.04 1.29 -17.25
N LEU A 186 -10.11 2.09 -17.28
CA LEU A 186 -10.08 3.50 -17.68
C LEU A 186 -9.15 4.34 -16.78
N PHE A 187 -9.16 4.12 -15.47
CA PHE A 187 -8.23 4.80 -14.57
C PHE A 187 -6.77 4.42 -14.83
N CYS A 188 -6.49 3.13 -14.97
CA CYS A 188 -5.15 2.64 -15.28
C CYS A 188 -4.64 3.20 -16.62
N LEU A 189 -5.51 3.24 -17.64
CA LEU A 189 -5.22 3.84 -18.94
C LEU A 189 -4.90 5.33 -18.80
N ALA A 190 -5.74 6.08 -18.10
CA ALA A 190 -5.51 7.51 -17.87
C ALA A 190 -4.17 7.79 -17.19
N LYS A 191 -3.79 6.98 -16.20
CA LYS A 191 -2.49 7.10 -15.52
C LYS A 191 -1.33 6.86 -16.49
N VAL A 192 -1.38 5.78 -17.25
CA VAL A 192 -0.33 5.43 -18.21
C VAL A 192 -0.22 6.46 -19.35
N LEU A 193 -1.35 6.86 -19.94
CA LEU A 193 -1.43 7.91 -20.96
C LEU A 193 -0.85 9.24 -20.47
N GLY A 194 -0.96 9.51 -19.16
CA GLY A 194 -0.35 10.69 -18.54
C GLY A 194 1.17 10.77 -18.62
N PHE A 195 1.87 9.66 -18.90
CA PHE A 195 3.33 9.61 -19.06
C PHE A 195 3.78 9.49 -20.52
N LEU A 196 2.83 9.37 -21.46
CA LEU A 196 3.12 9.19 -22.88
C LEU A 196 2.97 10.55 -23.59
N ASP A 197 4.09 11.21 -23.89
CA ASP A 197 4.10 12.53 -24.53
C ASP A 197 3.58 12.46 -25.98
N SER A 198 2.29 12.75 -26.17
CA SER A 198 1.74 13.20 -27.45
C SER A 198 0.41 13.96 -27.27
N GLU A 199 0.16 14.97 -28.12
CA GLU A 199 -1.09 15.77 -28.06
C GLU A 199 -2.35 14.90 -28.23
N VAL A 200 -2.31 13.91 -29.12
CA VAL A 200 -3.42 12.96 -29.35
C VAL A 200 -3.75 12.19 -28.06
N ARG A 201 -2.74 11.76 -27.31
CA ARG A 201 -2.91 10.98 -26.07
C ARG A 201 -3.42 11.81 -24.90
N LYS A 202 -3.32 13.15 -24.94
CA LYS A 202 -3.90 14.03 -23.93
C LYS A 202 -5.43 13.99 -23.97
N TYR A 203 -6.03 13.92 -25.15
CA TYR A 203 -7.48 13.78 -25.30
C TYR A 203 -7.96 12.44 -24.72
N ASP A 204 -7.31 11.34 -25.10
CA ASP A 204 -7.63 10.00 -24.62
C ASP A 204 -7.52 9.88 -23.09
N LYS A 205 -6.50 10.53 -22.49
CA LYS A 205 -6.35 10.62 -21.03
C LYS A 205 -7.55 11.31 -20.39
N VAL A 206 -7.94 12.46 -20.92
CA VAL A 206 -9.07 13.26 -20.39
C VAL A 206 -10.37 12.46 -20.50
N TRP A 207 -10.62 11.88 -21.67
CA TRP A 207 -11.78 11.03 -21.91
C TRP A 207 -11.85 9.85 -20.93
N ALA A 208 -10.73 9.14 -20.73
CA ALA A 208 -10.68 7.99 -19.83
C ALA A 208 -10.90 8.40 -18.35
N LEU A 209 -10.35 9.53 -17.91
CA LEU A 209 -10.59 10.08 -16.57
C LEU A 209 -12.06 10.47 -16.37
N GLU A 210 -12.65 11.18 -17.33
CA GLU A 210 -14.04 11.63 -17.27
C GLU A 210 -15.00 10.44 -17.24
N LYS A 211 -14.79 9.42 -18.08
CA LYS A 211 -15.59 8.20 -18.08
C LYS A 211 -15.42 7.40 -16.77
N ALA A 212 -14.20 7.28 -16.24
CA ALA A 212 -13.96 6.63 -14.95
C ALA A 212 -14.62 7.38 -13.78
N ALA A 213 -14.61 8.71 -13.80
CA ALA A 213 -15.28 9.54 -12.80
C ALA A 213 -16.80 9.42 -12.90
N ALA A 214 -17.36 9.39 -14.11
CA ALA A 214 -18.80 9.19 -14.35
C ALA A 214 -19.28 7.83 -13.82
N ASN A 215 -18.41 6.80 -13.88
CA ASN A 215 -18.69 5.47 -13.32
C ASN A 215 -18.48 5.40 -11.78
N GLY A 216 -18.24 6.52 -11.10
CA GLY A 216 -18.18 6.60 -9.64
C GLY A 216 -16.81 6.37 -9.00
N LEU A 217 -15.71 6.34 -9.78
CA LEU A 217 -14.37 6.18 -9.19
C LEU A 217 -13.87 7.50 -8.59
N ILE A 218 -13.81 7.56 -7.26
CA ILE A 218 -13.44 8.78 -6.51
C ILE A 218 -12.05 9.31 -6.88
N PRO A 219 -10.98 8.48 -6.96
CA PRO A 219 -9.66 8.95 -7.41
C PRO A 219 -9.66 9.57 -8.81
N ALA A 220 -10.50 9.08 -9.74
CA ALA A 220 -10.62 9.65 -11.07
C ALA A 220 -11.31 11.03 -11.03
N ALA A 221 -12.38 11.14 -10.24
CA ALA A 221 -13.10 12.39 -10.04
C ALA A 221 -12.20 13.47 -9.43
N LEU A 222 -11.35 13.12 -8.45
CA LEU A 222 -10.40 14.04 -7.84
C LEU A 222 -9.36 14.54 -8.85
N LEU A 223 -8.74 13.65 -9.63
CA LEU A 223 -7.76 14.04 -10.65
C LEU A 223 -8.39 14.91 -11.75
N ASN A 224 -9.64 14.63 -12.12
CA ASN A 224 -10.35 15.46 -13.10
C ASN A 224 -10.64 16.86 -12.55
N LEU A 225 -11.04 16.95 -11.27
CA LEU A 225 -11.27 18.22 -10.59
C LEU A 225 -9.98 19.05 -10.49
N GLU A 226 -8.87 18.44 -10.07
CA GLU A 226 -7.56 19.10 -9.99
C GLU A 226 -7.11 19.63 -11.36
N ARG A 227 -7.34 18.88 -12.44
CA ARG A 227 -7.07 19.32 -13.82
C ARG A 227 -7.90 20.55 -14.19
N GLN A 228 -9.21 20.53 -13.93
CA GLN A 228 -10.11 21.64 -14.26
C GLN A 228 -9.76 22.92 -13.48
N CYS A 229 -9.30 22.79 -12.24
CA CYS A 229 -9.00 23.92 -11.36
C CYS A 229 -7.57 24.46 -11.50
N SER A 230 -6.60 23.65 -11.94
CA SER A 230 -5.22 24.10 -12.22
C SER A 230 -5.14 25.16 -13.33
N ALA A 231 -6.20 25.30 -14.15
CA ALA A 231 -6.18 26.10 -15.37
C ALA A 231 -6.38 27.63 -15.20
N ARG A 232 -6.73 28.17 -14.02
CA ARG A 232 -6.77 29.64 -13.74
C ARG A 232 -7.13 29.91 -12.27
N HIS A 233 -6.15 30.37 -11.48
CA HIS A 233 -6.30 30.68 -10.04
C HIS A 233 -6.95 32.05 -9.73
N GLY A 234 -7.55 32.70 -10.74
CA GLY A 234 -8.03 34.08 -10.63
C GLY A 234 -9.53 34.25 -10.33
N ASP A 235 -10.35 33.20 -10.50
CA ASP A 235 -11.81 33.32 -10.40
C ASP A 235 -12.34 32.82 -9.03
N PRO A 236 -12.93 33.71 -8.20
CA PRO A 236 -13.54 33.33 -6.92
C PRO A 236 -14.65 32.28 -7.06
N GLY A 237 -15.43 32.32 -8.13
CA GLY A 237 -16.53 31.37 -8.37
C GLY A 237 -16.02 29.95 -8.59
N ARG A 238 -14.96 29.78 -9.38
CA ARG A 238 -14.29 28.48 -9.58
C ARG A 238 -13.63 27.96 -8.31
N SER A 239 -13.06 28.85 -7.51
CA SER A 239 -12.45 28.47 -6.21
C SER A 239 -13.50 27.94 -5.23
N LEU A 240 -14.69 28.56 -5.18
CA LEU A 240 -15.82 28.05 -4.39
C LEU A 240 -16.37 26.75 -4.94
N HIS A 241 -16.50 26.61 -6.26
CA HIS A 241 -16.91 25.35 -6.89
C HIS A 241 -15.94 24.20 -6.57
N TYR A 242 -14.63 24.46 -6.66
CA TYR A 242 -13.59 23.51 -6.30
C TYR A 242 -13.73 23.04 -4.84
N LEU A 243 -13.87 23.98 -3.90
CA LEU A 243 -14.06 23.64 -2.48
C LEU A 243 -15.35 22.85 -2.22
N ARG A 244 -16.47 23.17 -2.90
CA ARG A 244 -17.72 22.39 -2.80
C ARG A 244 -17.52 20.96 -3.27
N LYS A 245 -16.92 20.78 -4.45
CA LYS A 245 -16.63 19.44 -4.99
C LYS A 245 -15.65 18.66 -4.13
N LEU A 246 -14.62 19.30 -3.59
CA LEU A 246 -13.71 18.65 -2.63
C LEU A 246 -14.41 18.20 -1.35
N ARG A 247 -15.37 18.99 -0.82
CA ARG A 247 -16.18 18.57 0.33
C ARG A 247 -17.01 17.33 0.01
N GLU A 248 -17.69 17.30 -1.14
CA GLU A 248 -18.44 16.13 -1.61
C GLU A 248 -17.55 14.88 -1.71
N LEU A 249 -16.39 15.00 -2.35
CA LEU A 249 -15.44 13.89 -2.47
C LEU A 249 -14.83 13.49 -1.12
N SER A 250 -14.55 14.44 -0.22
CA SER A 250 -14.01 14.14 1.11
C SER A 250 -14.99 13.35 1.99
N ALA A 251 -16.30 13.59 1.82
CA ALA A 251 -17.36 12.88 2.53
C ALA A 251 -17.46 11.40 2.13
N SER A 252 -16.95 11.04 0.95
CA SER A 252 -16.88 9.64 0.49
C SER A 252 -15.78 8.80 1.16
N GLY A 253 -14.97 9.41 2.05
CA GLY A 253 -13.90 8.71 2.77
C GLY A 253 -12.57 8.62 2.01
N CYS A 254 -12.45 9.25 0.83
CA CYS A 254 -11.18 9.34 0.11
C CYS A 254 -10.23 10.31 0.82
N TRP A 255 -9.12 9.77 1.31
CA TRP A 255 -8.12 10.54 2.04
C TRP A 255 -7.41 11.57 1.15
N GLU A 256 -7.18 11.29 -0.15
CA GLU A 256 -6.60 12.28 -1.06
C GLU A 256 -7.49 13.50 -1.18
N ALA A 257 -8.81 13.30 -1.28
CA ALA A 257 -9.78 14.39 -1.33
C ALA A 257 -9.82 15.17 0.00
N GLN A 258 -9.74 14.47 1.13
CA GLN A 258 -9.66 15.10 2.46
C GLN A 258 -8.38 15.93 2.63
N LEU A 259 -7.23 15.41 2.14
CA LEU A 259 -5.97 16.13 2.15
C LEU A 259 -6.06 17.37 1.24
N SER A 260 -6.51 17.22 -0.01
CA SER A 260 -6.67 18.33 -0.95
C SER A 260 -7.63 19.40 -0.41
N LEU A 261 -8.70 19.00 0.29
CA LEU A 261 -9.59 19.92 1.01
C LEU A 261 -8.88 20.66 2.14
N ALA A 262 -8.16 19.94 3.01
CA ALA A 262 -7.39 20.54 4.09
C ALA A 262 -6.35 21.55 3.57
N GLN A 263 -5.68 21.22 2.47
CA GLN A 263 -4.71 22.09 1.81
C GLN A 263 -5.38 23.34 1.23
N ALA A 264 -6.50 23.19 0.53
CA ALA A 264 -7.24 24.31 -0.07
C ALA A 264 -7.79 25.28 0.99
N LEU A 265 -8.33 24.74 2.10
CA LEU A 265 -8.81 25.52 3.23
C LEU A 265 -7.67 26.26 3.96
N ALA A 266 -6.53 25.61 4.17
CA ALA A 266 -5.36 26.24 4.77
C ALA A 266 -4.81 27.39 3.92
N ARG A 267 -4.81 27.25 2.59
CA ARG A 267 -4.44 28.35 1.67
C ARG A 267 -5.44 29.50 1.74
N ALA A 268 -6.73 29.21 1.67
CA ALA A 268 -7.79 30.24 1.77
C ALA A 268 -7.73 31.02 3.10
N TYR A 269 -7.35 30.36 4.20
CA TYR A 269 -7.08 31.01 5.48
C TYR A 269 -5.88 31.95 5.41
N GLY A 270 -4.74 31.48 4.87
CA GLY A 270 -3.53 32.28 4.75
C GLY A 270 -3.70 33.53 3.88
N ASP A 271 -4.54 33.44 2.85
CA ASP A 271 -4.84 34.55 1.95
C ASP A 271 -5.90 35.52 2.51
N GLY A 272 -6.45 35.27 3.71
CA GLY A 272 -7.49 36.10 4.31
C GLY A 272 -8.84 36.06 3.59
N ARG A 273 -9.09 35.01 2.78
CA ARG A 273 -10.28 34.88 1.92
C ARG A 273 -11.48 34.21 2.61
N LEU A 274 -11.34 33.83 3.88
CA LEU A 274 -12.38 33.14 4.66
C LEU A 274 -13.05 34.10 5.65
N SER A 275 -14.36 34.01 5.78
CA SER A 275 -15.11 34.68 6.85
C SER A 275 -14.78 34.06 8.23
N GLN A 276 -15.00 34.78 9.33
CA GLN A 276 -14.67 34.27 10.67
C GLN A 276 -15.34 32.92 11.02
N SER A 277 -16.58 32.69 10.57
CA SER A 277 -17.26 31.40 10.74
C SER A 277 -16.60 30.30 9.90
N ASP A 278 -16.20 30.61 8.67
CA ASP A 278 -15.55 29.65 7.76
C ASP A 278 -14.14 29.27 8.23
N VAL A 279 -13.44 30.19 8.91
CA VAL A 279 -12.15 29.92 9.55
C VAL A 279 -12.29 28.83 10.63
N SER A 280 -13.31 28.94 11.47
CA SER A 280 -13.52 27.99 12.57
C SER A 280 -13.83 26.57 12.04
N ALA A 281 -14.67 26.47 11.02
CA ALA A 281 -15.01 25.22 10.35
C ALA A 281 -13.80 24.63 9.62
N ALA A 282 -13.03 25.45 8.89
CA ALA A 282 -11.82 25.03 8.21
C ALA A 282 -10.79 24.45 9.19
N ARG A 283 -10.61 25.12 10.34
CA ARG A 283 -9.70 24.67 11.41
C ARG A 283 -10.13 23.31 11.98
N LEU A 284 -11.42 23.12 12.23
CA LEU A 284 -11.97 21.86 12.74
C LEU A 284 -11.79 20.73 11.72
N SER A 285 -12.09 20.97 10.44
CA SER A 285 -11.90 19.96 9.38
C SER A 285 -10.43 19.54 9.23
N VAL A 286 -9.50 20.50 9.26
CA VAL A 286 -8.07 20.21 9.22
C VAL A 286 -7.66 19.42 10.46
N SER A 287 -8.02 19.87 11.67
CA SER A 287 -7.72 19.17 12.92
C SER A 287 -8.26 17.73 12.94
N HIS A 288 -9.49 17.53 12.46
CA HIS A 288 -10.11 16.21 12.39
C HIS A 288 -9.35 15.28 11.44
N PHE A 289 -8.93 15.77 10.26
CA PHE A 289 -8.10 14.99 9.34
C PHE A 289 -6.78 14.54 9.98
N PHE A 290 -6.12 15.44 10.72
CA PHE A 290 -4.90 15.13 11.45
C PHE A 290 -5.12 14.12 12.58
N GLN A 291 -6.19 14.27 13.35
CA GLN A 291 -6.53 13.35 14.44
C GLN A 291 -6.96 11.97 13.94
N ALA A 292 -7.54 11.89 12.74
CA ALA A 292 -7.88 10.64 12.08
C ALA A 292 -6.66 9.90 11.52
N SER A 293 -5.53 10.58 11.31
CA SER A 293 -4.29 9.94 10.85
C SER A 293 -3.66 9.08 11.94
N GLN A 294 -3.10 7.93 11.56
CA GLN A 294 -2.43 7.05 12.52
C GLN A 294 -0.92 7.32 12.52
N PRO A 295 -0.27 7.31 13.69
CA PRO A 295 1.18 7.34 13.72
C PRO A 295 1.75 6.09 13.05
N THR A 296 2.86 6.25 12.33
CA THR A 296 3.64 5.12 11.84
C THR A 296 4.09 4.27 13.03
N ARG A 297 3.67 3.00 13.07
CA ARG A 297 3.99 2.03 14.14
C ARG A 297 5.43 1.50 14.02
N ALA A 298 6.39 2.39 13.79
CA ALA A 298 7.80 2.06 13.56
C ALA A 298 8.44 1.41 14.80
N ASP A 299 7.98 1.78 15.98
CA ASP A 299 8.34 1.21 17.28
C ASP A 299 7.95 -0.28 17.41
N GLN A 300 6.83 -0.68 16.81
CA GLN A 300 6.35 -2.07 16.85
C GLN A 300 7.13 -2.99 15.90
N VAL A 301 7.84 -2.43 14.92
CA VAL A 301 8.58 -3.22 13.92
C VAL A 301 9.65 -4.09 14.59
N PHE A 302 10.37 -3.54 15.57
CA PHE A 302 11.42 -4.28 16.29
C PHE A 302 10.86 -5.35 17.22
N SER A 303 9.62 -5.17 17.70
CA SER A 303 8.93 -6.20 18.49
C SER A 303 8.43 -7.34 17.60
N ALA A 304 8.08 -7.06 16.35
CA ALA A 304 7.61 -8.04 15.38
C ALA A 304 8.75 -8.82 14.70
N GLN A 305 9.94 -8.22 14.55
CA GLN A 305 11.08 -8.82 13.84
C GLN A 305 12.13 -9.38 14.80
N HIS A 306 12.08 -10.69 15.06
CA HIS A 306 13.11 -11.36 15.86
C HIS A 306 14.44 -11.38 15.10
N GLY A 307 15.41 -10.54 15.52
CA GLY A 307 16.73 -10.43 14.90
C GLY A 307 16.99 -9.16 14.08
N MET A 308 16.05 -8.21 14.03
CA MET A 308 16.29 -6.87 13.48
C MET A 308 16.48 -5.85 14.60
N ASN A 309 17.47 -4.96 14.47
CA ASN A 309 17.67 -3.86 15.40
C ASN A 309 17.47 -2.49 14.72
N GLU A 310 17.34 -1.44 15.54
CA GLU A 310 17.15 -0.07 15.06
C GLU A 310 18.28 0.39 14.13
N THR A 311 19.52 -0.04 14.41
CA THR A 311 20.69 0.28 13.60
C THR A 311 20.59 -0.25 12.17
N MET A 312 20.11 -1.49 11.98
CA MET A 312 19.91 -2.07 10.64
C MET A 312 18.91 -1.25 9.82
N ARG A 313 17.81 -0.84 10.45
CA ARG A 313 16.80 0.01 9.81
C ARG A 313 17.39 1.39 9.47
N TYR A 314 18.12 2.01 10.40
CA TYR A 314 18.79 3.28 10.16
C TYR A 314 19.73 3.22 8.95
N ILE A 315 20.62 2.22 8.90
CA ILE A 315 21.57 2.04 7.79
C ILE A 315 20.83 1.91 6.45
N LEU A 316 19.74 1.12 6.41
CA LEU A 316 18.93 0.98 5.20
C LEU A 316 18.28 2.30 4.78
N VAL A 317 17.67 3.03 5.72
CA VAL A 317 16.97 4.29 5.43
C VAL A 317 17.95 5.38 4.99
N ASP A 318 19.13 5.45 5.59
CA ASP A 318 20.21 6.36 5.20
C ASP A 318 20.67 6.08 3.75
N TRP A 319 20.89 4.80 3.42
CA TRP A 319 21.21 4.40 2.04
C TRP A 319 20.07 4.72 1.06
N LEU A 320 18.81 4.47 1.42
CA LEU A 320 17.66 4.85 0.56
C LEU A 320 17.56 6.36 0.36
N ALA A 321 17.90 7.15 1.38
CA ALA A 321 17.94 8.61 1.26
C ALA A 321 19.01 9.06 0.28
N GLU A 322 20.21 8.47 0.32
CA GLU A 322 21.27 8.71 -0.66
C GLU A 322 20.79 8.41 -2.08
N VAL A 323 20.20 7.23 -2.31
CA VAL A 323 19.65 6.84 -3.62
C VAL A 323 18.60 7.84 -4.11
N VAL A 324 17.66 8.24 -3.25
CA VAL A 324 16.61 9.22 -3.60
C VAL A 324 17.22 10.56 -3.98
N THR A 325 18.22 11.04 -3.23
CA THR A 325 18.89 12.31 -3.53
C THR A 325 19.68 12.26 -4.83
N THR A 326 20.42 11.19 -5.08
CA THR A 326 21.22 11.00 -6.29
C THR A 326 20.35 10.85 -7.54
N LYS A 327 19.16 10.25 -7.40
CA LYS A 327 18.17 10.11 -8.48
C LYS A 327 17.22 11.31 -8.60
N GLU A 328 17.44 12.37 -7.82
CA GLU A 328 16.60 13.58 -7.79
C GLU A 328 15.10 13.30 -7.58
N LEU A 329 14.79 12.20 -6.86
CA LEU A 329 13.42 11.80 -6.58
C LEU A 329 12.82 12.72 -5.50
N PRO A 330 11.51 13.01 -5.54
CA PRO A 330 10.87 13.85 -4.54
C PRO A 330 10.95 13.20 -3.15
N SER A 331 11.06 14.00 -2.09
CA SER A 331 11.12 13.49 -0.71
C SER A 331 9.90 12.65 -0.31
N SER A 332 8.73 12.91 -0.90
CA SER A 332 7.53 12.09 -0.73
C SER A 332 7.73 10.64 -1.18
N CYS A 333 8.62 10.39 -2.15
CA CYS A 333 9.02 9.05 -2.58
C CYS A 333 9.72 8.31 -1.43
N LEU A 334 10.75 8.91 -0.82
CA LEU A 334 11.47 8.32 0.32
C LEU A 334 10.51 8.00 1.48
N HIS A 335 9.70 8.96 1.90
CA HIS A 335 8.75 8.76 3.01
C HIS A 335 7.75 7.64 2.71
N SER A 336 7.27 7.54 1.47
CA SER A 336 6.36 6.46 1.07
C SER A 336 7.09 5.11 1.03
N SER A 337 8.36 5.08 0.62
CA SER A 337 9.18 3.86 0.61
C SER A 337 9.43 3.33 2.01
N VAL A 338 9.79 4.19 2.95
CA VAL A 338 10.03 3.80 4.36
C VAL A 338 8.73 3.30 5.00
N ARG A 339 7.59 3.95 4.74
CA ARG A 339 6.28 3.47 5.19
C ARG A 339 5.93 2.10 4.62
N CYS A 340 6.17 1.91 3.32
CA CYS A 340 5.95 0.66 2.62
C CYS A 340 6.81 -0.45 3.26
N LEU A 341 8.09 -0.17 3.49
CA LEU A 341 9.04 -1.04 4.18
C LEU A 341 8.54 -1.44 5.57
N ASP A 342 8.26 -0.46 6.44
CA ASP A 342 7.81 -0.71 7.81
C ASP A 342 6.50 -1.52 7.84
N SER A 343 5.56 -1.22 6.94
CA SER A 343 4.30 -1.97 6.84
C SER A 343 4.51 -3.43 6.46
N CYS A 344 5.46 -3.70 5.56
CA CYS A 344 5.85 -5.07 5.22
C CYS A 344 6.49 -5.79 6.41
N LEU A 345 7.39 -5.11 7.13
CA LEU A 345 8.06 -5.66 8.31
C LEU A 345 7.09 -5.89 9.50
N LEU A 346 5.96 -5.20 9.58
CA LEU A 346 4.93 -5.51 10.59
C LEU A 346 4.10 -6.75 10.23
N GLN A 347 4.00 -7.07 8.94
CA GLN A 347 3.17 -8.20 8.48
C GLN A 347 3.94 -9.51 8.41
N ARG A 348 5.25 -9.44 8.13
CA ARG A 348 6.03 -10.64 7.82
C ARG A 348 7.46 -10.54 8.30
N ALA A 349 7.95 -11.62 8.91
CA ALA A 349 9.36 -11.77 9.27
C ALA A 349 10.23 -11.78 8.01
N VAL A 350 11.24 -10.91 7.97
CA VAL A 350 12.19 -10.80 6.86
C VAL A 350 13.59 -10.98 7.40
N SER A 351 14.37 -11.87 6.78
CA SER A 351 15.75 -12.07 7.19
C SER A 351 16.59 -10.83 6.92
N ARG A 352 17.65 -10.65 7.72
CA ARG A 352 18.62 -9.56 7.53
C ARG A 352 19.17 -9.49 6.11
N SER A 353 19.39 -10.64 5.47
CA SER A 353 19.93 -10.73 4.11
C SER A 353 18.96 -10.27 3.02
N LEU A 354 17.66 -10.14 3.32
CA LEU A 354 16.63 -9.68 2.38
C LEU A 354 16.17 -8.24 2.65
N LEU A 355 16.67 -7.61 3.73
CA LEU A 355 16.25 -6.29 4.14
C LEU A 355 16.58 -5.21 3.09
N GLN A 356 17.76 -5.28 2.46
CA GLN A 356 18.13 -4.37 1.37
C GLN A 356 17.25 -4.59 0.13
N LEU A 357 16.99 -5.84 -0.25
CA LEU A 357 16.08 -6.20 -1.35
C LEU A 357 14.67 -5.65 -1.14
N LEU A 358 14.13 -5.78 0.08
CA LEU A 358 12.84 -5.22 0.45
C LEU A 358 12.84 -3.69 0.33
N GLY A 359 13.86 -3.02 0.86
CA GLY A 359 13.99 -1.56 0.80
C GLY A 359 14.01 -1.03 -0.63
N ILE A 360 14.85 -1.61 -1.51
CA ILE A 360 14.92 -1.19 -2.90
C ILE A 360 13.64 -1.54 -3.67
N ALA A 361 12.98 -2.67 -3.37
CA ALA A 361 11.68 -3.02 -3.96
C ALA A 361 10.60 -1.99 -3.60
N CYS A 362 10.53 -1.57 -2.33
CA CYS A 362 9.63 -0.51 -1.89
C CYS A 362 9.89 0.80 -2.66
N LEU A 363 11.15 1.22 -2.82
CA LEU A 363 11.52 2.43 -3.58
C LEU A 363 11.17 2.33 -5.07
N VAL A 364 11.38 1.17 -5.66
CA VAL A 364 11.04 0.88 -7.05
C VAL A 364 9.52 0.98 -7.28
N ILE A 365 8.69 0.55 -6.32
CA ILE A 365 7.24 0.69 -6.42
C ILE A 365 6.80 2.15 -6.22
N THR A 366 7.29 2.82 -5.17
CA THR A 366 6.85 4.19 -4.83
C THR A 366 7.33 5.24 -5.83
N SER A 367 8.51 5.09 -6.42
CA SER A 367 8.98 5.96 -7.50
C SER A 367 8.05 5.90 -8.72
N ARG A 368 7.55 4.70 -9.06
CA ARG A 368 6.53 4.53 -10.11
C ARG A 368 5.18 5.15 -9.77
N MET A 369 4.89 5.36 -8.50
CA MET A 369 3.64 5.98 -8.05
C MET A 369 3.71 7.51 -8.05
N LEU A 370 4.82 8.07 -7.56
CA LEU A 370 4.86 9.45 -7.08
C LEU A 370 5.75 10.39 -7.87
N SER A 371 6.71 9.85 -8.63
CA SER A 371 7.73 10.65 -9.31
C SER A 371 7.52 10.61 -10.82
N GLN A 372 7.96 11.64 -11.53
CA GLN A 372 8.03 11.64 -13.00
C GLN A 372 9.14 10.71 -13.49
N ASP A 373 10.29 10.72 -12.81
CA ASP A 373 11.36 9.76 -13.02
C ASP A 373 11.15 8.52 -12.15
N ILE A 374 11.55 7.36 -12.67
CA ILE A 374 11.36 6.07 -11.98
C ILE A 374 12.69 5.40 -11.69
N VAL A 375 12.70 4.54 -10.67
CA VAL A 375 13.71 3.51 -10.54
C VAL A 375 13.19 2.25 -11.25
N THR A 376 13.83 1.89 -12.36
CA THR A 376 13.53 0.64 -13.08
C THR A 376 14.01 -0.57 -12.26
N VAL A 377 13.51 -1.76 -12.59
CA VAL A 377 13.97 -3.00 -11.94
C VAL A 377 15.48 -3.21 -12.16
N ARG A 378 15.96 -2.93 -13.38
CA ARG A 378 17.39 -3.06 -13.71
C ARG A 378 18.26 -2.07 -12.93
N GLU A 379 17.82 -0.82 -12.81
CA GLU A 379 18.52 0.17 -11.98
C GLU A 379 18.49 -0.22 -10.50
N GLY A 380 17.37 -0.74 -9.99
CA GLY A 380 17.28 -1.22 -8.61
C GLY A 380 18.31 -2.33 -8.32
N VAL A 381 18.45 -3.29 -9.22
CA VAL A 381 19.49 -4.34 -9.13
C VAL A 381 20.90 -3.74 -9.15
N TRP A 382 21.16 -2.83 -10.09
CA TRP A 382 22.46 -2.17 -10.21
C TRP A 382 22.82 -1.37 -8.96
N LEU A 383 21.86 -0.65 -8.36
CA LEU A 383 22.05 0.11 -7.11
C LEU A 383 22.41 -0.79 -5.92
N THR A 384 22.05 -2.08 -5.96
CA THR A 384 22.45 -3.08 -4.95
C THR A 384 23.77 -3.76 -5.27
N ASP A 385 24.57 -3.19 -6.17
CA ASP A 385 25.84 -3.77 -6.65
C ASP A 385 25.68 -5.22 -7.15
N ASN A 386 24.54 -5.49 -7.79
CA ASN A 386 24.15 -6.83 -8.27
C ASN A 386 24.14 -7.93 -7.20
N THR A 387 24.03 -7.57 -5.92
CA THR A 387 23.83 -8.53 -4.81
C THR A 387 22.58 -9.38 -5.04
N TYR A 388 21.56 -8.80 -5.66
CA TYR A 388 20.32 -9.47 -6.05
C TYR A 388 20.16 -9.48 -7.55
N LYS A 389 19.47 -10.48 -8.08
CA LYS A 389 19.18 -10.58 -9.51
C LYS A 389 17.89 -9.84 -9.88
N TYR A 390 17.68 -9.67 -11.18
CA TYR A 390 16.45 -9.09 -11.73
C TYR A 390 15.20 -9.81 -11.23
N GLU A 391 15.25 -11.15 -11.22
CA GLU A 391 14.16 -12.00 -10.79
C GLU A 391 13.86 -11.79 -9.31
N ASP A 392 14.88 -11.69 -8.46
CA ASP A 392 14.72 -11.48 -7.01
C ASP A 392 13.97 -10.18 -6.72
N LEU A 393 14.28 -9.11 -7.45
CA LEU A 393 13.61 -7.83 -7.30
C LEU A 393 12.17 -7.86 -7.82
N VAL A 394 11.90 -8.55 -8.93
CA VAL A 394 10.51 -8.77 -9.42
C VAL A 394 9.70 -9.55 -8.40
N ARG A 395 10.26 -10.62 -7.83
CA ARG A 395 9.61 -11.43 -6.79
C ARG A 395 9.30 -10.60 -5.55
N MET A 396 10.29 -9.85 -5.05
CA MET A 396 10.10 -8.98 -3.90
C MET A 396 9.06 -7.88 -4.14
N MET A 397 9.00 -7.31 -5.35
CA MET A 397 7.92 -6.38 -5.69
C MET A 397 6.54 -7.04 -5.59
N GLY A 398 6.41 -8.29 -6.04
CA GLY A 398 5.19 -9.07 -5.91
C GLY A 398 4.82 -9.35 -4.45
N GLU A 399 5.81 -9.68 -3.61
CA GLU A 399 5.63 -9.86 -2.17
C GLU A 399 5.16 -8.56 -1.50
N VAL A 400 5.79 -7.42 -1.80
CA VAL A 400 5.41 -6.11 -1.24
C VAL A 400 3.97 -5.77 -1.55
N VAL A 401 3.57 -5.85 -2.83
CA VAL A 401 2.20 -5.52 -3.23
C VAL A 401 1.19 -6.54 -2.71
N SER A 402 1.60 -7.81 -2.57
CA SER A 402 0.81 -8.88 -1.93
C SER A 402 0.50 -8.56 -0.47
N MET A 403 1.53 -8.29 0.33
CA MET A 403 1.43 -7.93 1.76
C MET A 403 0.56 -6.68 1.94
N LEU A 404 0.75 -5.67 1.10
CA LEU A 404 -0.05 -4.45 1.17
C LEU A 404 -1.45 -4.59 0.54
N ARG A 405 -1.83 -5.75 -0.01
CA ARG A 405 -3.11 -5.94 -0.71
C ARG A 405 -3.41 -4.87 -1.76
N GLY A 406 -2.39 -4.42 -2.50
CA GLY A 406 -2.52 -3.34 -3.49
C GLY A 406 -2.57 -1.92 -2.92
N LYS A 407 -2.64 -1.75 -1.59
CA LYS A 407 -2.76 -0.47 -0.87
C LYS A 407 -1.42 0.22 -0.65
N VAL A 408 -0.63 0.34 -1.72
CA VAL A 408 0.69 0.99 -1.63
C VAL A 408 0.54 2.51 -1.43
N ASN A 409 -0.64 3.06 -1.69
CA ASN A 409 -0.96 4.47 -1.60
C ASN A 409 -1.79 4.86 -0.36
N ASP A 410 -2.12 3.91 0.54
CA ASP A 410 -3.12 4.18 1.58
C ASP A 410 -2.64 5.24 2.60
N ALA A 411 -3.59 6.11 2.93
CA ALA A 411 -3.51 7.34 3.73
C ALA A 411 -2.56 7.30 4.92
N ASP A 412 -1.63 8.25 4.99
CA ASP A 412 -1.23 8.90 6.24
C ASP A 412 -0.53 10.23 6.00
N CYS A 413 -0.45 11.01 7.07
CA CYS A 413 0.16 12.34 7.19
C CYS A 413 1.61 12.48 6.66
N SER A 414 2.29 11.42 6.22
CA SER A 414 3.64 11.47 5.63
C SER A 414 3.73 12.16 4.28
N ARG A 415 2.58 12.40 3.63
CA ARG A 415 2.50 13.27 2.44
C ARG A 415 2.25 14.73 2.73
N LEU A 416 2.12 15.11 4.00
CA LEU A 416 2.25 16.51 4.35
C LEU A 416 3.72 16.88 4.22
N HIS A 417 4.08 17.27 2.99
CA HIS A 417 5.39 17.83 2.72
C HIS A 417 5.69 18.87 3.80
N PHE A 418 6.79 18.66 4.53
CA PHE A 418 7.32 19.58 5.53
C PHE A 418 7.60 20.99 4.96
N ASN A 419 7.59 21.11 3.62
CA ASN A 419 7.73 22.36 2.87
C ASN A 419 6.49 22.80 2.08
N SER A 420 5.35 22.11 2.20
CA SER A 420 4.14 22.61 1.55
C SER A 420 3.75 23.96 2.18
N PRO A 421 3.24 24.92 1.40
CA PRO A 421 2.67 26.16 1.95
C PRO A 421 1.74 25.87 3.12
N VAL A 422 0.99 24.76 3.06
CA VAL A 422 0.07 24.26 4.08
C VAL A 422 0.75 24.01 5.43
N SER A 423 1.91 23.37 5.48
CA SER A 423 2.68 23.22 6.73
C SER A 423 3.09 24.58 7.32
N ARG A 424 3.44 25.56 6.48
CA ARG A 424 3.80 26.93 6.88
C ARG A 424 2.58 27.74 7.31
N THR A 425 1.45 27.60 6.64
CA THR A 425 0.19 28.30 6.97
C THR A 425 -0.45 27.71 8.22
N LEU A 426 -0.39 26.39 8.42
CA LEU A 426 -0.85 25.73 9.64
C LEU A 426 0.05 26.04 10.84
N TRP A 427 1.37 26.14 10.64
CA TRP A 427 2.32 26.63 11.64
C TRP A 427 2.03 28.07 12.07
N ARG A 428 1.71 28.95 11.10
CA ARG A 428 1.32 30.35 11.36
C ARG A 428 -0.07 30.47 11.99
N ALA A 429 -1.00 29.56 11.68
CA ALA A 429 -2.37 29.61 12.15
C ALA A 429 -2.55 29.12 13.60
N HIS A 430 -1.71 28.22 14.12
CA HIS A 430 -1.92 27.65 15.46
C HIS A 430 -0.68 27.06 16.13
N ARG A 431 -0.27 27.66 17.27
CA ARG A 431 0.78 27.14 18.17
C ARG A 431 0.38 25.82 18.86
N SER A 432 -0.93 25.57 19.06
CA SER A 432 -1.46 24.36 19.72
C SER A 432 -1.75 23.19 18.76
N THR A 433 -2.09 23.43 17.49
CA THR A 433 -2.12 22.38 16.46
C THR A 433 -0.70 21.99 16.06
N ALA A 434 0.23 22.95 16.10
CA ALA A 434 1.66 22.68 16.03
C ALA A 434 2.14 21.75 17.15
N LEU A 435 1.51 21.72 18.35
CA LEU A 435 1.85 20.74 19.40
C LEU A 435 1.39 19.31 19.09
N VAL A 436 0.27 19.14 18.36
CA VAL A 436 -0.14 17.82 17.83
C VAL A 436 0.82 17.39 16.72
N TYR A 437 1.15 18.31 15.81
CA TYR A 437 2.15 18.11 14.76
C TYR A 437 3.56 17.85 15.34
N LEU A 438 3.92 18.52 16.45
CA LEU A 438 5.15 18.38 17.24
C LEU A 438 5.12 17.15 18.17
N ARG A 439 3.98 16.49 18.36
CA ARG A 439 3.89 15.17 19.02
C ARG A 439 3.98 14.03 18.00
N THR A 440 3.49 14.25 16.79
CA THR A 440 3.73 13.35 15.65
C THR A 440 5.10 13.54 15.02
N LEU A 441 5.76 14.69 15.19
CA LEU A 441 7.12 14.98 14.70
C LEU A 441 8.20 14.13 15.36
N PRO A 442 8.21 13.88 16.68
CA PRO A 442 9.05 12.88 17.31
C PRO A 442 8.77 11.50 16.76
N ALA A 443 7.51 11.15 16.46
CA ALA A 443 7.18 9.89 15.79
C ALA A 443 7.67 9.87 14.33
N PHE A 444 7.74 11.02 13.62
CA PHE A 444 8.33 11.18 12.28
C PHE A 444 9.86 11.18 12.28
N CYS A 445 10.49 11.84 13.26
CA CYS A 445 11.93 11.89 13.44
C CYS A 445 12.47 10.59 14.05
N SER A 446 11.71 9.92 14.91
CA SER A 446 12.01 8.58 15.41
C SER A 446 11.75 7.52 14.35
N SER A 447 10.66 7.62 13.56
CA SER A 447 10.47 6.74 12.40
C SER A 447 11.40 7.06 11.23
N CYS A 448 12.03 8.23 11.15
CA CYS A 448 13.10 8.48 10.18
C CYS A 448 14.52 8.32 10.75
N CYS A 449 14.69 7.99 12.04
CA CYS A 449 15.98 7.88 12.75
C CYS A 449 17.04 8.89 12.24
N TYR A 450 16.72 10.17 12.00
CA TYR A 450 17.73 11.12 11.50
C TYR A 450 18.63 11.56 12.65
N ALA A 451 19.62 10.74 12.99
CA ALA A 451 20.67 11.08 13.94
C ALA A 451 22.04 11.11 13.26
N SER A 452 22.61 12.32 13.18
CA SER A 452 24.04 12.64 13.30
C SER A 452 24.91 13.01 12.08
N ARG A 453 24.51 12.81 10.81
CA ARG A 453 25.32 13.33 9.67
C ARG A 453 24.65 14.32 8.72
N THR A 454 23.34 14.53 8.86
CA THR A 454 22.58 15.53 8.09
C THR A 454 21.82 16.52 8.98
N SER A 455 22.50 17.05 10.01
CA SER A 455 22.09 18.35 10.58
C SER A 455 22.09 19.47 9.53
N ARG A 456 22.73 19.26 8.36
CA ARG A 456 22.55 20.12 7.19
C ARG A 456 21.17 19.98 6.54
N CYS A 457 20.51 18.81 6.50
CA CYS A 457 19.21 18.69 5.82
C CYS A 457 18.03 19.19 6.67
N VAL A 458 18.12 19.07 8.00
CA VAL A 458 17.16 19.72 8.91
C VAL A 458 17.45 21.22 9.03
N GLY A 459 18.73 21.62 9.04
CA GLY A 459 19.16 23.03 9.07
C GLY A 459 18.91 23.82 7.78
N LEU A 460 19.02 23.19 6.60
CA LEU A 460 18.83 23.85 5.30
C LEU A 460 17.36 24.17 4.98
N PHE A 461 16.40 23.59 5.69
CA PHE A 461 14.97 23.87 5.48
C PHE A 461 14.28 24.59 6.64
N ALA A 462 14.90 24.66 7.82
CA ALA A 462 14.33 25.33 9.00
C ALA A 462 14.84 26.76 9.23
N PHE A 463 16.03 27.13 8.74
CA PHE A 463 16.58 28.48 8.97
C PHE A 463 17.31 29.02 7.74
N SER A 464 16.55 29.65 6.85
CA SER A 464 17.04 30.72 5.99
C SER A 464 15.85 31.62 5.71
N TYR A 465 15.66 32.64 6.54
CA TYR A 465 15.30 34.03 6.17
C TYR A 465 14.99 34.82 7.46
N PRO A 466 15.46 36.07 7.56
CA PRO A 466 15.46 36.84 8.79
C PRO A 466 14.02 37.22 9.16
N ALA A 467 13.75 37.28 10.46
CA ALA A 467 12.53 37.90 10.96
C ALA A 467 12.40 39.31 10.36
N PRO A 468 11.20 39.74 9.92
CA PRO A 468 11.00 41.16 9.62
C PRO A 468 11.26 41.93 10.92
N ALA A 469 12.23 42.85 10.85
CA ALA A 469 12.45 43.82 11.92
C ALA A 469 11.12 44.53 12.21
N ARG A 470 10.81 44.67 13.49
CA ARG A 470 9.64 45.38 13.99
C ARG A 470 9.68 46.85 13.60
#